data_AF-A0A949ZYV3-F1
#
_entry.id   AF-A0A949ZYV3-F1
#
_cell.length_a   1.000
_cell.length_b   1.000
_cell.length_c   1.000
_cell.angle_alpha   90.00
_cell.angle_beta   90.00
_cell.angle_gamma   90.00
#
_symmetry.space_group_name_H-M   'P 1'
#
loop_
_entity.id
_entity.type
_entity.pdbx_description
1 polymer ?
#
loop_
_entity_poly.entity_id
_entity_poly.type
_entity_poly.pdbx_seq_one_letter_code
_entity_poly.pdbx_strand_id
1 'polypeptide(L)' 'MPVAVKDEIDIAGEVTSHGTGAAVRRAEADAEVVRRLRSAGAIVVGKTICRSWDCGRSPSR' A
#
# COMPACT_ATOMS: atom_id res chain seq x y z
N MET A 1 -17.82 3.43 -1.53
CA MET A 1 -16.92 4.43 -2.19
C MET A 1 -15.62 3.74 -2.58
N PRO A 2 -15.13 3.88 -3.83
CA PRO A 2 -13.86 3.29 -4.24
C PRO A 2 -12.66 4.07 -3.66
N VAL A 3 -11.64 3.36 -3.18
CA VAL A 3 -10.40 3.96 -2.63
C VAL A 3 -9.17 3.25 -3.16
N ALA A 4 -8.14 4.04 -3.48
CA ALA A 4 -6.80 3.53 -3.76
C ALA A 4 -5.95 3.62 -2.48
N VAL A 5 -5.14 2.61 -2.21
CA VAL A 5 -4.32 2.53 -1.00
C VAL A 5 -2.85 2.58 -1.38
N LYS A 6 -2.06 3.42 -0.72
CA LYS A 6 -0.62 3.49 -0.96
C LYS A 6 0.06 2.16 -0.66
N ASP A 7 1.00 1.75 -1.49
CA ASP A 7 1.76 0.49 -1.39
C ASP A 7 2.79 0.45 -0.25
N GLU A 8 2.37 0.95 0.91
CA GLU A 8 3.03 0.91 2.21
C GLU A 8 2.10 0.29 3.27
N ILE A 9 0.82 0.11 2.92
CA ILE A 9 -0.22 -0.38 3.80
C ILE A 9 -0.59 -1.79 3.39
N ASP A 10 -0.59 -2.69 4.38
CA ASP A 10 -0.96 -4.08 4.17
C ASP A 10 -2.43 -4.24 3.80
N ILE A 11 -2.65 -5.01 2.74
CA ILE A 11 -3.94 -5.48 2.28
C ILE A 11 -3.80 -6.99 2.13
N ALA A 12 -4.68 -7.75 2.78
CA ALA A 12 -4.65 -9.20 2.76
C ALA A 12 -4.63 -9.73 1.32
N GLY A 13 -3.69 -10.63 1.03
CA GLY A 13 -3.50 -11.21 -0.29
C GLY A 13 -2.65 -10.37 -1.26
N GLU A 14 -2.31 -9.12 -0.93
CA GLU A 14 -1.48 -8.27 -1.78
C GLU A 14 -0.03 -8.16 -1.25
N VAL A 15 0.93 -7.97 -2.16
CA VAL A 15 2.31 -7.64 -1.79
C VAL A 15 2.37 -6.17 -1.39
N THR A 16 3.04 -5.86 -0.29
CA THR A 16 3.36 -4.48 0.10
C THR A 16 4.82 -4.24 -0.25
N SER A 17 5.07 -3.45 -1.30
CA SER A 17 6.41 -3.34 -1.88
C SER A 17 7.29 -2.25 -1.25
N HIS A 18 6.67 -1.29 -0.56
CA HIS A 18 7.33 -0.09 -0.03
C HIS A 18 8.15 0.65 -1.11
N GLY A 19 7.72 0.57 -2.37
CA GLY A 19 8.42 1.17 -3.50
C GLY A 19 9.66 0.44 -3.96
N THR A 20 9.84 -0.82 -3.54
CA THR A 20 10.97 -1.67 -3.90
C THR A 20 10.52 -2.93 -4.65
N GLY A 21 11.32 -3.43 -5.58
CA GLY A 21 11.05 -4.73 -6.23
C GLY A 21 11.42 -5.95 -5.39
N ALA A 22 11.92 -5.75 -4.16
CA ALA A 22 12.45 -6.82 -3.32
C ALA A 22 11.37 -7.55 -2.50
N ALA A 23 10.20 -6.94 -2.34
CA ALA A 23 9.10 -7.57 -1.63
C ALA A 23 8.45 -8.67 -2.47
N VAL A 24 8.39 -9.88 -1.91
CA VAL A 24 7.81 -11.06 -2.57
C VAL A 24 6.68 -11.70 -1.76
N ARG A 25 6.54 -11.33 -0.48
CA ARG A 25 5.55 -11.90 0.43
C ARG A 25 4.25 -11.10 0.38
N ARG A 26 3.13 -11.81 0.23
CA ARG A 26 1.78 -11.24 0.36
C ARG A 26 1.42 -11.09 1.83
N ALA A 27 0.70 -10.02 2.17
CA ALA A 27 0.21 -9.82 3.53
C ALA A 27 -0.89 -10.86 3.86
N GLU A 28 -0.84 -11.41 5.06
CA GLU A 28 -1.83 -12.39 5.53
C GLU A 28 -3.11 -11.71 6.05
N ALA A 29 -3.00 -10.46 6.50
CA ALA A 29 -4.09 -9.69 7.08
C ALA A 29 -4.09 -8.24 6.58
N ASP A 30 -5.27 -7.63 6.60
CA ASP A 30 -5.44 -6.20 6.34
C ASP A 30 -4.84 -5.38 7.48
N ALA A 31 -4.20 -4.26 7.16
CA ALA A 31 -3.85 -3.25 8.14
C ALA A 31 -5.11 -2.66 8.79
N GLU A 32 -4.97 -2.15 10.02
CA GLU A 32 -6.11 -1.62 10.79
C GLU A 32 -6.87 -0.51 10.05
N VAL A 33 -6.15 0.36 9.33
CA VAL A 33 -6.78 1.42 8.51
C VAL A 33 -7.62 0.84 7.37
N VAL A 34 -7.15 -0.23 6.72
CA VAL A 34 -7.88 -0.92 5.65
C VAL A 34 -9.11 -1.62 6.22
N ARG A 35 -8.98 -2.29 7.37
CA ARG A 35 -10.10 -2.93 8.07
C ARG A 35 -11.20 -1.92 8.41
N ARG A 36 -10.83 -0.74 8.91
CA ARG A 36 -11.78 0.35 9.18
C ARG A 36 -12.45 0.87 7.92
N LEU A 37 -11.68 1.13 6.86
CA LEU A 37 -12.21 1.58 5.58
C LEU A 37 -13.20 0.57 4.99
N ARG A 38 -12.88 -0.74 5.04
CA ARG A 38 -13.80 -1.80 4.61
C ARG A 38 -15.07 -1.82 5.46
N SER A 39 -14.95 -1.71 6.78
CA SER A 39 -16.13 -1.65 7.67
C SER A 39 -17.03 -0.44 7.42
N ALA A 40 -16.47 0.64 6.87
CA ALA A 40 -17.22 1.83 6.45
C ALA A 40 -17.80 1.72 5.02
N GLY A 41 -17.65 0.58 4.34
CA GLY A 41 -18.15 0.35 2.98
C GLY A 41 -17.21 0.86 1.87
N ALA A 42 -15.92 1.04 2.16
CA ALA A 42 -14.92 1.34 1.15
C ALA A 42 -14.51 0.08 0.37
N ILE A 43 -14.38 0.22 -0.94
CA ILE A 43 -13.88 -0.84 -1.83
C ILE A 43 -12.46 -0.45 -2.21
N VAL A 44 -11.48 -1.26 -1.81
CA VAL A 44 -10.08 -1.08 -2.21
C VAL A 44 -9.94 -1.54 -3.66
N VAL A 45 -9.73 -0.60 -4.58
CA VAL A 45 -9.65 -0.89 -6.02
C VAL A 45 -8.24 -1.24 -6.49
N GLY A 46 -7.23 -0.94 -5.68
CA GLY A 46 -5.85 -1.28 -5.98
C GLY A 46 -4.85 -0.56 -5.08
N LYS A 47 -3.59 -0.96 -5.22
CA LYS A 47 -2.46 -0.32 -4.57
C LYS A 47 -1.78 0.69 -5.50
N THR A 48 -1.49 1.88 -4.98
CA THR A 48 -0.69 2.87 -5.70
C THR A 48 0.77 2.65 -5.38
N ILE A 49 1.55 2.31 -6.41
CA ILE A 49 3.00 2.14 -6.29
C ILE A 49 3.61 3.53 -6.09
N CYS A 50 4.41 3.68 -5.04
CA CYS A 50 5.28 4.82 -4.90
C CYS A 50 6.70 4.42 -5.27
N ARG A 51 7.27 4.97 -6.35
CA ARG A 51 8.68 4.72 -6.69
C ARG A 51 9.56 5.26 -5.57
N SER A 52 10.69 4.61 -5.34
CA SER A 52 11.66 4.90 -4.28
C SER A 52 12.24 6.34 -4.32
N TRP A 53 11.47 7.35 -3.90
CA TRP A 53 11.88 8.75 -3.67
C TRP A 53 10.97 9.46 -2.64
N ASP A 54 9.81 8.90 -2.31
CA ASP A 54 8.88 9.38 -1.27
C ASP A 54 9.36 9.09 0.17
N CYS A 55 10.48 8.37 0.32
CA CYS A 55 11.32 8.39 1.54
C CYS A 55 12.26 9.62 1.61
N GLY A 56 12.11 10.61 0.73
CA GLY A 56 12.91 11.83 0.73
C GLY A 56 14.32 11.60 0.20
N ARG A 57 14.52 11.81 -1.09
CA ARG A 57 15.84 12.24 -1.59
C ARG A 57 15.62 13.50 -2.43
N SER A 58 16.03 14.63 -1.87
CA SER A 58 16.28 15.82 -2.68
C SER A 58 17.20 15.43 -3.84
N PRO A 59 17.03 15.97 -5.06
CA PRO A 59 17.99 15.74 -6.13
C PRO A 59 19.31 16.44 -5.75
N SER A 60 20.18 15.71 -5.05
CA SER A 60 21.57 16.11 -4.83
C SER A 60 22.45 15.27 -5.75
N ARG A 61 22.79 15.87 -6.89
CA ARG A 61 23.75 15.44 -7.92
C ARG A 61 23.44 14.15 -8.68
#